data_AF-A0A4P2VHN1-F1
#
_entry.id   AF-A0A4P2VHN1-F1
#
_cell.length_a   1.000
_cell.length_b   1.000
_cell.length_c   1.000
_cell.angle_alpha   90.00
_cell.angle_beta   90.00
_cell.angle_gamma   90.00
#
_symmetry.space_group_name_H-M   'P 1'
#
loop_
_entity.id
_entity.type
_entity.pdbx_description
1 polymer ?
#
loop_
_entity_poly.entity_id
_entity_poly.type
_entity_poly.pdbx_seq_one_letter_code
_entity_poly.pdbx_strand_id
1 'polypeptide(L)'
;MQKILIIFISILFISIPFNPKSYAEGFSANWVDIMILHNGKYRVIIKYTNVQIGEYREAYVDFESKKEAIEVFQKLALGADFYWGDRKTIHFHKTPDKPKPY
;
A
#
# COMPACT_ATOMS: atom_id res chain seq x y z
N MET A 1 5.21 -60.53 -21.49
CA MET A 1 4.48 -59.40 -22.07
C MET A 1 3.13 -59.27 -21.40
N GLN A 2 2.90 -58.24 -20.58
CA GLN A 2 1.59 -57.60 -20.42
C GLN A 2 1.71 -56.35 -19.53
N LYS A 3 1.35 -55.22 -20.14
CA LYS A 3 0.74 -54.02 -19.55
C LYS A 3 1.65 -53.08 -18.75
N ILE A 4 2.46 -52.37 -19.54
CA ILE A 4 2.66 -50.92 -19.38
C ILE A 4 1.28 -50.26 -19.37
N LEU A 5 0.79 -49.75 -18.23
CA LEU A 5 -0.25 -48.71 -18.21
C LEU A 5 -0.55 -48.12 -16.81
N ILE A 6 0.43 -47.61 -16.05
CA ILE A 6 0.11 -46.66 -14.97
C ILE A 6 1.23 -45.60 -14.90
N ILE A 7 1.35 -44.82 -15.97
CA ILE A 7 1.95 -43.49 -15.93
C ILE A 7 0.76 -42.54 -16.12
N PHE A 8 0.78 -41.38 -15.44
CA PHE A 8 -0.10 -40.21 -15.66
C PHE A 8 -1.43 -40.05 -14.87
N ILE A 9 -1.49 -40.35 -13.57
CA ILE A 9 -2.60 -39.81 -12.72
C ILE A 9 -2.11 -39.06 -11.46
N SER A 10 -0.81 -38.93 -11.21
CA SER A 10 -0.29 -38.27 -10.01
C SER A 10 0.08 -36.78 -10.17
N ILE A 11 -0.12 -36.16 -11.34
CA ILE A 11 0.29 -34.76 -11.61
C ILE A 11 -0.93 -33.82 -11.76
N LEU A 12 -2.00 -34.04 -10.99
CA LEU A 12 -3.14 -33.12 -10.97
C LEU A 12 -3.49 -32.59 -9.59
N PHE A 13 -2.51 -32.52 -8.68
CA PHE A 13 -2.52 -31.45 -7.70
C PHE A 13 -2.04 -30.20 -8.41
N ILE A 14 -2.98 -29.63 -9.17
CA ILE A 14 -2.93 -28.27 -9.68
C ILE A 14 -2.60 -27.41 -8.47
N SER A 15 -1.36 -26.98 -8.39
CA SER A 15 -0.93 -25.87 -7.55
C SER A 15 -1.75 -24.68 -8.00
N ILE A 16 -2.95 -24.50 -7.43
CA ILE A 16 -3.71 -23.28 -7.59
C ILE A 16 -2.78 -22.23 -6.99
N PRO A 17 -2.22 -21.29 -7.78
CA PRO A 17 -1.54 -20.18 -7.16
C PRO A 17 -2.63 -19.41 -6.45
N PHE A 18 -2.77 -19.63 -5.15
CA PHE A 18 -3.49 -18.75 -4.25
C PHE A 18 -2.68 -17.47 -4.29
N ASN A 19 -2.99 -16.64 -5.28
CA ASN A 19 -2.48 -15.30 -5.40
C ASN A 19 -3.49 -14.48 -4.60
N PRO A 20 -3.30 -14.29 -3.27
CA PRO A 20 -4.14 -13.32 -2.59
C PRO A 20 -3.87 -12.03 -3.35
N LYS A 21 -4.88 -11.56 -4.09
CA LYS A 21 -4.89 -10.17 -4.52
C LYS A 21 -4.80 -9.41 -3.21
N SER A 22 -3.58 -9.01 -2.86
CA SER A 22 -3.31 -8.07 -1.79
C SER A 22 -3.92 -6.78 -2.29
N TYR A 23 -5.24 -6.65 -2.12
CA TYR A 23 -5.91 -5.38 -2.25
C TYR A 23 -5.20 -4.50 -1.24
N ALA A 24 -4.34 -3.61 -1.75
CA ALA A 24 -3.71 -2.59 -0.96
C ALA A 24 -4.86 -1.71 -0.47
N GLU A 25 -5.36 -2.03 0.73
CA GLU A 25 -6.44 -1.28 1.33
C GLU A 25 -5.92 0.14 1.56
N GLY A 26 -6.68 1.10 1.04
CA GLY A 26 -6.39 2.51 1.26
C GLY A 26 -6.63 2.89 2.71
N PHE A 27 -5.66 3.55 3.31
CA PHE A 27 -5.77 4.19 4.59
C PHE A 27 -6.00 5.68 4.40
N SER A 28 -6.82 6.26 5.26
CA SER A 28 -6.98 7.70 5.35
C SER A 28 -6.23 8.22 6.57
N ALA A 29 -5.49 9.31 6.41
CA ALA A 29 -4.75 9.90 7.51
C ALA A 29 -5.70 10.64 8.47
N ASN A 30 -5.63 10.32 9.76
CA ASN A 30 -6.29 11.11 10.80
C ASN A 30 -5.49 12.36 11.15
N TRP A 31 -4.17 12.24 11.15
CA TRP A 31 -3.24 13.34 11.40
C TRP A 31 -1.97 13.16 10.58
N VAL A 32 -1.38 14.28 10.15
CA VAL A 32 -0.14 14.30 9.37
C VAL A 32 0.78 15.37 9.92
N ASP A 33 2.07 15.04 10.03
CA ASP A 33 3.11 15.99 10.44
C ASP A 33 4.37 15.84 9.57
N ILE A 34 5.25 16.83 9.59
CA ILE A 34 6.52 16.84 8.86
C ILE A 34 7.65 17.39 9.75
N MET A 35 8.77 16.67 9.81
CA MET A 35 9.96 17.10 10.55
C MET A 35 11.25 16.90 9.75
N ILE A 36 12.27 17.68 10.09
CA ILE A 36 13.63 17.53 9.56
C ILE A 36 14.42 16.65 10.53
N LEU A 37 15.00 15.57 10.01
CA LEU A 37 15.86 14.66 10.77
C LEU A 37 17.30 15.19 10.82
N HIS A 38 18.08 14.75 11.81
CA HIS A 38 19.49 15.16 11.96
C HIS A 38 20.38 14.78 10.76
N ASN A 39 19.99 13.77 9.98
CA ASN A 39 20.68 13.36 8.76
C ASN A 39 20.28 14.20 7.53
N GLY A 40 19.51 15.29 7.71
CA GLY A 40 19.07 16.17 6.64
C GLY A 40 17.83 15.71 5.87
N LYS A 41 17.31 14.51 6.16
CA LYS A 41 16.08 14.00 5.53
C LYS A 41 14.83 14.63 6.12
N TYR A 42 13.75 14.60 5.36
CA TYR A 42 12.44 15.08 5.75
C TYR A 42 11.54 13.88 6.03
N ARG A 43 11.05 13.74 7.27
CA ARG A 43 10.14 12.67 7.66
C ARG A 43 8.71 13.19 7.67
N VAL A 44 7.84 12.54 6.89
CA VAL A 44 6.40 12.69 7.01
C VAL A 44 5.89 11.62 7.97
N ILE A 45 5.16 12.06 9.00
CA ILE A 45 4.52 11.21 10.01
C ILE A 45 3.04 11.12 9.67
N ILE A 46 2.55 9.91 9.49
CA ILE A 46 1.15 9.64 9.15
C ILE A 46 0.55 8.87 10.30
N LYS A 47 -0.47 9.43 10.94
CA LYS A 47 -1.23 8.75 11.97
C LYS A 47 -2.60 8.40 11.43
N TYR A 48 -2.97 7.13 11.53
CA TYR A 48 -4.17 6.60 10.89
C TYR A 48 -4.79 5.48 11.72
N THR A 49 -6.09 5.28 11.55
CA THR A 49 -6.81 4.17 12.17
C THR A 49 -6.85 3.03 11.18
N ASN A 50 -6.27 1.88 11.54
CA ASN A 50 -6.47 0.66 10.77
C ASN A 50 -7.78 0.02 11.19
N VAL A 51 -8.82 0.21 10.38
CA VAL A 51 -10.18 -0.25 10.64
C VAL A 51 -10.31 -1.78 10.67
N GLN A 52 -9.45 -2.53 9.97
CA GLN A 52 -9.49 -3.99 9.97
C GLN A 52 -9.14 -4.59 11.33
N ILE A 53 -8.19 -3.96 12.03
CA ILE A 53 -7.72 -4.41 13.34
C ILE A 53 -8.24 -3.53 14.48
N GLY A 54 -8.92 -2.43 14.18
CA GLY A 54 -9.47 -1.50 15.16
C GLY A 54 -8.42 -0.72 15.95
N GLU A 55 -7.22 -0.53 15.40
CA GLU A 55 -6.08 0.07 16.12
C GLU A 55 -5.60 1.36 15.46
N TYR A 56 -5.16 2.30 16.30
CA TYR A 56 -4.42 3.47 15.86
C TYR A 56 -2.96 3.12 15.55
N ARG A 57 -2.48 3.53 14.39
CA ARG A 57 -1.14 3.25 13.89
C ARG A 57 -0.44 4.53 13.48
N GLU A 58 0.88 4.48 13.58
CA GLU A 58 1.76 5.53 13.11
C GLU A 58 2.71 4.97 12.06
N ALA A 59 3.03 5.82 11.10
CA ALA A 59 3.77 5.48 9.93
C ALA A 59 4.72 6.61 9.53
N TYR A 60 5.83 6.23 8.93
CA TYR A 60 6.94 7.13 8.68
C TYR A 60 7.46 6.95 7.26
N VAL A 61 7.58 8.06 6.55
CA VAL A 61 8.18 8.11 5.21
C VAL A 61 9.25 9.17 5.19
N ASP A 62 10.48 8.77 4.86
CA ASP A 62 11.63 9.66 4.82
C ASP A 62 11.94 10.03 3.37
N PHE A 63 12.10 11.33 3.12
CA PHE A 63 12.43 11.91 1.82
C PHE A 63 13.76 12.64 1.89
N GLU A 64 14.56 12.54 0.83
CA GLU A 64 15.76 13.37 0.66
C GLU A 64 15.39 14.82 0.27
N SER A 65 14.28 14.98 -0.47
CA SER A 65 13.83 16.26 -1.00
C SER A 65 12.76 16.90 -0.12
N LYS A 66 13.00 18.15 0.32
CA LYS A 66 12.00 18.97 1.02
C LYS A 66 10.71 19.10 0.22
N LYS A 67 10.84 19.30 -1.09
CA LYS A 67 9.71 19.53 -2.00
C LYS A 67 8.80 18.30 -2.03
N GLU A 68 9.38 17.11 -2.17
CA GLU A 68 8.62 15.85 -2.20
C GLU A 68 7.90 15.60 -0.87
N ALA A 69 8.58 15.84 0.26
CA ALA A 69 7.97 15.68 1.58
C ALA A 69 6.78 16.63 1.78
N ILE A 70 6.89 17.89 1.33
CA ILE A 70 5.79 18.87 1.41
C ILE A 70 4.63 18.46 0.51
N GLU A 71 4.89 18.02 -0.73
CA GLU A 71 3.83 17.57 -1.65
C GLU A 71 3.05 16.38 -1.08
N VAL A 72 3.77 15.42 -0.48
CA VAL A 72 3.17 14.27 0.20
C VAL A 72 2.36 14.70 1.42
N PHE A 73 2.93 15.55 2.27
CA PHE A 73 2.23 16.13 3.42
C PHE A 73 0.93 16.81 3.00
N GLN A 74 0.96 17.66 1.97
CA GLN A 74 -0.21 18.39 1.49
C GLN A 74 -1.30 17.45 0.97
N LYS A 75 -0.93 16.42 0.20
CA LYS A 75 -1.91 15.43 -0.28
C LYS A 75 -2.62 14.73 0.87
N LEU A 76 -1.87 14.27 1.85
CA LEU A 76 -2.44 13.60 3.04
C LEU A 76 -3.28 14.56 3.88
N ALA A 77 -2.81 15.79 4.08
CA ALA A 77 -3.54 16.83 4.82
C ALA A 77 -4.85 17.24 4.15
N LEU A 78 -4.95 17.11 2.82
CA LEU A 78 -6.17 17.32 2.05
C LEU A 78 -7.11 16.09 2.03
N GLY A 79 -6.77 15.03 2.77
CA GLY A 79 -7.60 13.83 2.89
C GLY A 79 -7.40 12.82 1.75
N ALA A 80 -6.27 12.85 1.04
CA ALA A 80 -5.98 11.82 0.05
C ALA A 80 -5.75 10.46 0.72
N ASP A 81 -6.46 9.44 0.24
CA ASP A 81 -6.22 8.06 0.68
C ASP A 81 -4.87 7.56 0.17
N PHE A 82 -4.12 6.93 1.05
CA PHE A 82 -2.80 6.38 0.76
C PHE A 82 -2.77 4.87 0.96
N TYR A 83 -1.88 4.18 0.29
CA TYR A 83 -1.56 2.79 0.57
C TYR A 83 -0.05 2.59 0.56
N TRP A 84 0.39 1.55 1.26
CA TRP A 84 1.79 1.17 1.30
C TRP A 84 2.22 0.58 -0.05
N GLY A 85 3.22 1.20 -0.67
CA GLY A 85 3.93 0.65 -1.82
C GLY A 85 5.04 -0.32 -1.42
N ASP A 86 6.01 -0.48 -2.32
CA ASP A 86 7.22 -1.23 -2.02
C ASP A 86 8.06 -0.50 -0.98
N ARG A 87 8.40 -1.25 0.09
CA ARG A 87 9.31 -0.91 1.20
C ARG A 87 9.59 0.59 1.35
N LYS A 88 8.73 1.26 2.13
CA LYS A 88 8.80 2.67 2.57
C LYS A 88 8.28 3.72 1.58
N THR A 89 7.66 3.32 0.49
CA THR A 89 6.95 4.25 -0.39
C THR A 89 5.47 4.27 -0.06
N ILE A 90 4.85 5.44 -0.21
CA ILE A 90 3.38 5.57 -0.18
C ILE A 90 2.90 5.91 -1.58
N HIS A 91 1.73 5.39 -1.92
CA HIS A 91 1.03 5.74 -3.14
C HIS A 91 -0.33 6.31 -2.79
N PHE A 92 -0.84 7.18 -3.65
CA PHE A 92 -2.16 7.78 -3.48
C PHE A 92 -3.14 7.14 -4.44
N HIS A 93 -4.38 6.96 -3.99
CA HIS A 93 -5.46 6.60 -4.90
C HIS A 93 -5.60 7.69 -5.95
N LYS A 94 -5.72 7.28 -7.22
CA LYS A 94 -6.19 8.22 -8.24
C LYS A 94 -7.61 8.60 -7.84
N THR A 95 -7.88 9.88 -7.61
CA THR A 95 -9.26 10.37 -7.56
C THR A 95 -9.98 9.84 -8.79
N PRO A 96 -11.16 9.21 -8.64
CA PRO A 96 -11.92 8.78 -9.80
C PRO A 96 -12.13 10.00 -10.69
N ASP A 97 -11.94 9.81 -12.01
CA ASP A 97 -12.32 10.83 -12.97
C ASP A 97 -13.76 11.26 -12.64
N LYS A 98 -13.99 12.58 -12.58
CA LYS A 98 -15.26 13.21 -12.20
C LYS A 98 -16.45 12.36 -12.68
N PRO A 99 -17.52 12.21 -11.88
CA PRO A 99 -18.67 11.42 -12.30
C PRO A 99 -19.07 11.87 -13.70
N LYS A 100 -19.09 10.93 -14.64
CA LYS A 100 -19.65 11.19 -15.97
C LYS A 100 -21.08 11.66 -15.74
N PRO A 101 -21.48 12.86 -16.21
CA PRO A 101 -22.88 13.20 -16.22
C PRO A 101 -23.61 12.13 -17.02
N TYR A 102 -24.74 11.68 -16.46
CA TYR A 102 -25.61 10.64 -17.01
C TYR A 102 -26.07 10.95 -18.44
#